data_AF-A0A484MR57-F1
#
_entry.id   AF-A0A484MR57-F1
#
_cell.length_a   1.000
_cell.length_b   1.000
_cell.length_c   1.000
_cell.angle_alpha   90.00
_cell.angle_beta   90.00
_cell.angle_gamma   90.00
#
_symmetry.space_group_name_H-M   'P 1'
#
loop_
_entity.id
_entity.type
_entity.pdbx_description
1 polymer ?
#
loop_
_entity_poly.entity_id
_entity_poly.type
_entity_poly.pdbx_seq_one_letter_code
_entity_poly.pdbx_strand_id
1 'polypeptide(L)'
;MKGKKVMYVGDSLSLNNFESLLCLLHNATPAMKYKQKDTPHNITVTFQEYDVQVILFHSNFLVDIEEEQIGRVVKMNSMKNGEIWKQMDVLIFNSWLWWTRTGLKQP
;
A
#
# COMPACT_ATOMS: atom_id res chain seq x y z
N MET A 1 -12.12 15.43 2.42
CA MET A 1 -11.74 14.10 1.88
C MET A 1 -12.73 13.53 0.87
N LYS A 2 -13.96 14.04 0.70
CA LYS A 2 -14.91 13.51 -0.30
C LYS A 2 -14.27 13.42 -1.71
N GLY A 3 -14.43 12.28 -2.39
CA GLY A 3 -13.88 12.03 -3.73
C GLY A 3 -12.37 11.80 -3.78
N LYS A 4 -11.70 11.60 -2.63
CA LYS A 4 -10.23 11.50 -2.56
C LYS A 4 -9.75 10.06 -2.46
N LYS A 5 -8.55 9.82 -3.00
CA LYS A 5 -7.83 8.54 -2.94
C LYS A 5 -6.63 8.66 -2.01
N VAL A 6 -6.62 7.84 -0.96
CA VAL A 6 -5.54 7.73 0.03
C VAL A 6 -4.86 6.39 -0.18
N MET A 7 -3.56 6.37 -0.39
CA MET A 7 -2.80 5.14 -0.61
C MET A 7 -1.66 5.00 0.41
N TYR A 8 -1.67 3.88 1.12
CA TYR A 8 -0.55 3.38 1.90
C TYR A 8 0.36 2.56 0.97
N VAL A 9 1.65 2.88 0.95
CA VAL A 9 2.65 2.19 0.14
C VAL A 9 3.75 1.67 1.04
N GLY A 10 3.93 0.36 1.12
CA GLY A 10 5.01 -0.17 1.95
C GLY A 10 4.91 -1.63 2.37
N ASP A 11 5.61 -1.93 3.46
CA ASP A 11 5.71 -3.25 4.08
C ASP A 11 4.53 -3.55 5.04
N SER A 12 4.69 -4.55 5.91
CA SER A 12 3.67 -4.97 6.87
C SER A 12 3.20 -3.84 7.82
N LEU A 13 4.04 -2.84 8.10
CA LEU A 13 3.63 -1.73 8.95
C LEU A 13 2.66 -0.80 8.22
N SER A 14 2.78 -0.67 6.89
CA SER A 14 1.77 0.03 6.08
C SER A 14 0.44 -0.70 6.10
N LEU A 15 0.44 -2.04 6.07
CA LEU A 15 -0.77 -2.85 6.22
C LEU A 15 -1.45 -2.59 7.57
N ASN A 16 -0.70 -2.59 8.68
CA ASN A 16 -1.30 -2.32 9.99
C ASN A 16 -1.87 -0.91 10.11
N ASN A 17 -1.19 0.10 9.57
CA ASN A 17 -1.71 1.48 9.56
C ASN A 17 -2.95 1.62 8.69
N PHE A 18 -2.98 0.95 7.54
CA PHE A 18 -4.14 0.87 6.67
C PHE A 18 -5.34 0.25 7.41
N GLU A 19 -5.18 -0.92 8.03
CA GLU A 19 -6.23 -1.59 8.81
C GLU A 19 -6.71 -0.72 9.98
N SER A 20 -5.78 -0.08 10.69
CA SER A 20 -6.10 0.85 11.78
C SER A 20 -6.99 2.00 11.32
N LEU A 21 -6.66 2.63 10.19
CA LEU A 21 -7.49 3.70 9.62
C LEU A 21 -8.87 3.18 9.21
N LEU A 22 -8.96 2.01 8.60
CA LEU A 22 -10.26 1.42 8.23
C LEU A 22 -11.14 1.20 9.46
N CYS A 23 -10.59 0.72 10.57
CA CYS A 23 -11.33 0.54 11.83
C CYS A 23 -11.81 1.89 12.39
N LEU A 24 -10.97 2.93 12.36
CA LEU A 24 -11.36 4.27 12.80
C LEU A 24 -12.52 4.83 11.96
N LEU A 25 -12.45 4.67 10.63
CA LEU A 25 -13.51 5.10 9.72
C LEU A 25 -14.80 4.31 9.92
N HIS A 26 -14.70 2.99 10.09
CA HIS A 26 -15.86 2.15 10.38
C HIS A 26 -16.54 2.57 11.69
N ASN A 27 -15.77 2.83 12.75
CA ASN A 27 -16.32 3.27 14.03
C ASN A 27 -16.94 4.67 13.97
N ALA A 28 -16.34 5.60 13.24
CA ALA A 28 -16.89 6.95 13.06
C ALA A 28 -18.20 6.95 12.26
N THR A 29 -18.39 5.98 11.37
CA THR A 29 -19.58 5.86 10.54
C THR A 29 -20.05 4.39 10.37
N PRO A 30 -20.66 3.79 11.40
CA PRO A 30 -20.94 2.34 11.43
C PRO A 30 -21.93 1.85 10.38
N ALA A 31 -22.90 2.69 10.00
CA ALA A 31 -23.92 2.36 9.01
C ALA A 31 -23.43 2.52 7.54
N MET A 32 -22.23 3.05 7.35
CA MET A 32 -21.73 3.36 6.01
C MET A 32 -21.39 2.09 5.24
N LYS A 33 -21.89 2.01 4.01
CA LYS A 33 -21.52 0.93 3.10
C LYS A 33 -20.13 1.14 2.53
N TYR A 34 -19.33 0.09 2.55
CA TYR A 34 -18.04 0.04 1.87
C TYR A 34 -17.98 -1.14 0.89
N LYS A 35 -17.09 -1.03 -0.10
CA LYS A 35 -16.75 -2.11 -1.03
C LYS A 35 -15.25 -2.38 -0.95
N GLN A 36 -14.88 -3.64 -0.85
CA GLN A 36 -13.49 -4.07 -0.93
C GLN A 36 -13.23 -4.71 -2.30
N LYS A 37 -12.09 -4.37 -2.89
CA LYS A 37 -11.56 -4.99 -4.10
C LYS A 37 -10.10 -5.36 -3.86
N ASP A 38 -9.83 -6.64 -3.98
CA ASP A 38 -8.48 -7.19 -3.83
C ASP A 38 -7.94 -7.53 -5.21
N THR A 39 -6.71 -7.13 -5.47
CA THR A 39 -5.93 -7.51 -6.64
C THR A 39 -4.61 -8.12 -6.18
N PRO A 40 -3.84 -8.77 -7.08
CA PRO A 40 -2.52 -9.29 -6.72
C PRO A 40 -1.55 -8.23 -6.18
N HIS A 41 -1.79 -6.93 -6.39
CA HIS A 41 -0.84 -5.87 -6.06
C HIS A 41 -1.40 -4.82 -5.10
N ASN A 42 -2.73 -4.75 -4.94
CA ASN A 42 -3.35 -3.78 -4.05
C ASN A 42 -4.68 -4.27 -3.46
N ILE A 43 -5.00 -3.71 -2.29
CA ILE A 43 -6.30 -3.83 -1.63
C ILE A 43 -6.93 -2.45 -1.65
N THR A 44 -8.15 -2.32 -2.17
CA THR A 44 -8.88 -1.05 -2.23
C THR A 44 -10.18 -1.15 -1.45
N VAL A 45 -10.39 -0.27 -0.47
CA VAL A 45 -11.65 -0.11 0.25
C VAL A 45 -12.28 1.21 -0.11
N THR A 46 -13.49 1.17 -0.67
CA THR A 46 -14.25 2.34 -1.11
C THR A 46 -15.43 2.60 -0.18
N PHE A 47 -15.43 3.75 0.48
CA PHE A 47 -16.52 4.27 1.31
C PHE A 47 -17.51 5.04 0.42
N GLN A 48 -18.65 4.41 0.11
CA GLN A 48 -19.45 4.79 -1.06
C GLN A 48 -20.11 6.18 -0.97
N GLU A 49 -20.59 6.58 0.20
CA GLU A 49 -21.30 7.85 0.39
C GLU A 49 -20.39 9.08 0.20
N TYR A 50 -19.11 8.92 0.53
CA TYR A 50 -18.11 9.97 0.41
C TYR A 50 -17.22 9.79 -0.82
N ASP A 51 -17.39 8.71 -1.57
CA ASP A 51 -16.51 8.34 -2.69
C ASP A 51 -15.03 8.42 -2.29
N VAL A 52 -14.71 7.93 -1.09
CA VAL A 52 -13.33 7.89 -0.57
C VAL A 52 -12.77 6.51 -0.79
N GLN A 53 -11.57 6.44 -1.37
CA GLN A 53 -10.84 5.19 -1.52
C GLN A 53 -9.64 5.19 -0.58
N VAL A 54 -9.54 4.15 0.24
CA VAL A 54 -8.35 3.85 1.03
C VAL A 54 -7.71 2.62 0.40
N ILE A 55 -6.45 2.72 0.02
CA ILE A 55 -5.75 1.73 -0.79
C ILE A 55 -4.48 1.30 -0.05
N LEU A 56 -4.22 0.00 -0.01
CA LEU A 56 -2.93 -0.56 0.35
C LEU A 56 -2.23 -1.04 -0.92
N PHE A 57 -1.02 -0.55 -1.15
CA PHE A 57 -0.12 -1.02 -2.21
C PHE A 57 1.12 -1.63 -1.55
N HIS A 58 1.29 -2.95 -1.69
CA HIS A 58 2.41 -3.63 -1.03
C HIS A 58 3.70 -3.40 -1.81
N SER A 59 4.69 -2.76 -1.19
CA SER A 59 6.01 -2.54 -1.76
C SER A 59 7.05 -2.48 -0.65
N ASN A 60 7.69 -3.61 -0.37
CA ASN A 60 8.59 -3.77 0.76
C ASN A 60 9.77 -2.80 0.77
N PHE A 61 10.34 -2.50 -0.40
CA PHE A 61 11.50 -1.62 -0.56
C PHE A 61 11.18 -0.30 -1.29
N LEU A 62 9.91 -0.07 -1.67
CA LEU A 62 9.44 1.02 -2.54
C LEU A 62 9.97 0.97 -3.98
N VAL A 63 11.18 0.43 -4.19
CA VAL A 63 11.79 0.19 -5.50
C VAL A 63 11.56 -1.24 -5.97
N ASP A 64 11.84 -1.48 -7.25
CA ASP A 64 11.67 -2.80 -7.84
C ASP A 64 12.69 -3.82 -7.33
N ILE A 65 12.25 -5.07 -7.20
CA ILE A 65 13.11 -6.22 -7.03
C ILE A 65 13.04 -7.04 -8.31
N GLU A 66 14.20 -7.38 -8.88
CA GLU A 66 14.29 -8.18 -10.09
C GLU A 66 15.11 -9.44 -9.83
N GLU A 67 14.72 -10.54 -10.48
CA GLU A 67 15.54 -11.75 -10.55
C GLU A 67 16.60 -11.58 -11.63
N GLU A 68 17.88 -11.63 -11.24
CA GLU A 68 19.03 -11.64 -12.12
C GLU A 68 19.81 -12.95 -11.97
N GLN A 69 20.86 -13.16 -12.77
CA GLN A 69 21.71 -14.34 -12.65
C GLN A 69 22.38 -14.48 -11.28
N ILE A 70 22.58 -13.35 -10.59
CA ILE A 70 23.14 -13.29 -9.24
C ILE A 70 22.09 -13.47 -8.12
N GLY A 71 20.84 -13.73 -8.50
CA GLY A 71 19.67 -13.80 -7.62
C GLY A 71 18.87 -12.50 -7.63
N ARG A 72 18.08 -12.28 -6.57
CA ARG A 72 17.27 -11.07 -6.42
C ARG A 72 18.10 -9.83 -6.16
N VAL A 73 17.84 -8.79 -6.95
CA VAL A 73 18.51 -7.50 -6.88
C VAL A 73 17.49 -6.40 -6.62
N VAL A 74 17.77 -5.56 -5.61
CA VAL A 74 17.01 -4.34 -5.34
C VAL A 74 17.51 -3.24 -6.28
N LYS A 75 16.63 -2.76 -7.17
CA LYS A 75 16.96 -1.76 -8.19
C LYS A 75 16.75 -0.34 -7.66
N MET A 76 17.75 0.25 -7.03
CA MET A 76 17.65 1.56 -6.35
C MET A 76 17.12 2.71 -7.22
N ASN A 77 17.29 2.64 -8.54
CA ASN A 77 16.87 3.66 -9.49
C ASN A 77 15.63 3.25 -10.32
N SER A 78 14.86 2.27 -9.87
CA SER A 78 13.69 1.74 -10.60
C SER A 78 12.43 1.71 -9.74
N MET A 79 11.34 2.25 -10.29
CA MET A 79 10.00 2.24 -9.68
C MET A 79 8.94 2.00 -10.77
N LYS A 80 8.91 0.80 -11.37
CA LYS A 80 8.00 0.44 -12.47
C LYS A 80 6.53 0.62 -12.11
N ASN A 81 6.20 0.37 -10.84
CA ASN A 81 4.83 0.49 -10.34
C ASN A 81 4.46 1.91 -9.85
N GLY A 82 5.36 2.89 -9.96
CA GLY A 82 5.14 4.25 -9.44
C GLY A 82 4.04 5.05 -10.17
N GLU A 83 3.65 4.65 -11.38
CA GLU A 83 2.62 5.35 -12.16
C GLU A 83 1.25 5.39 -11.48
N ILE A 84 0.89 4.33 -10.72
CA ILE A 84 -0.38 4.32 -9.98
C ILE A 84 -0.37 5.34 -8.82
N TRP A 85 0.80 5.66 -8.25
CA TRP A 85 0.91 6.60 -7.14
C TRP A 85 0.58 8.02 -7.56
N LYS A 86 0.86 8.39 -8.82
CA LYS A 86 0.53 9.72 -9.38
C LYS A 86 -0.97 9.99 -9.45
N GLN A 87 -1.80 8.96 -9.36
CA GLN A 87 -3.25 9.06 -9.40
C GLN A 87 -3.87 9.27 -8.01
N MET A 88 -3.05 9.38 -6.96
CA MET A 88 -3.48 9.48 -5.57
C MET A 88 -3.47 10.93 -5.10
N ASP A 89 -4.42 11.28 -4.23
CA ASP A 89 -4.46 12.59 -3.60
C ASP A 89 -3.59 12.64 -2.35
N VAL A 90 -3.46 11.50 -1.65
CA VAL A 90 -2.63 11.36 -0.45
C VAL A 90 -1.84 10.06 -0.56
N LEU A 91 -0.52 10.16 -0.36
CA LEU A 91 0.40 9.04 -0.32
C LEU A 91 1.05 8.95 1.06
N ILE A 92 1.04 7.76 1.64
CA ILE A 92 1.65 7.47 2.94
C ILE A 92 2.65 6.34 2.73
N PHE A 93 3.93 6.67 2.76
CA PHE A 93 5.01 5.72 2.51
C PHE A 93 5.58 5.17 3.82
N ASN A 94 5.90 3.88 3.84
CA ASN A 94 6.74 3.28 4.88
C ASN A 94 7.59 2.16 4.27
N SER A 95 8.89 2.16 4.59
CA SER A 95 9.77 1.04 4.28
C SER A 95 10.93 1.02 5.27
N TRP A 96 11.03 -0.04 6.05
CA TRP A 96 12.13 -0.20 7.00
C TRP A 96 12.50 -1.65 7.27
N LEU A 97 11.51 -2.49 7.59
CA LEU A 97 11.73 -3.82 8.18
C LEU A 97 12.65 -4.71 7.34
N TRP A 98 12.53 -4.62 6.02
CA TRP A 98 13.24 -5.52 5.09
C TRP A 98 14.64 -5.06 4.74
N TRP A 99 14.98 -3.77 4.94
CA TRP A 99 16.32 -3.24 4.68
C TRP A 99 17.38 -3.84 5.62
N THR A 100 16.98 -4.21 6.84
CA THR A 100 17.88 -4.80 7.83
C THR A 100 17.93 -6.32 7.78
N ARG A 101 17.13 -6.97 6.91
CA ARG A 101 17.08 -8.43 6.80
C ARG A 101 17.96 -8.95 5.68
N THR A 102 18.64 -10.05 5.94
CA THR A 102 19.54 -10.72 5.00
C THR A 102 19.27 -12.22 4.93
N GLY A 103 19.71 -12.86 3.85
CA GLY A 103 19.57 -14.30 3.64
C GLY A 103 18.11 -14.76 3.59
N LEU A 104 17.82 -15.93 4.18
CA LEU A 104 16.50 -16.57 4.19
C LEU A 104 15.37 -15.73 4.84
N LYS A 105 15.72 -14.61 5.49
CA LYS A 105 14.75 -13.71 6.13
C LYS A 105 14.33 -12.54 5.23
N GLN A 106 14.89 -12.41 4.04
CA GLN A 106 14.42 -11.44 3.05
C GLN A 106 13.02 -11.86 2.56
N PRO A 107 12.15 -10.90 2.22
CA PRO A 107 10.78 -11.18 1.80
C PRO A 107 10.77 -12.00 0.52
#